data_AF-A0A7S3ST60-F1
#
_entry.id   AF-A0A7S3ST60-F1
#
_cell.length_a   1.000
_cell.length_b   1.000
_cell.length_c   1.000
_cell.angle_alpha   90.00
_cell.angle_beta   90.00
_cell.angle_gamma   90.00
#
_symmetry.space_group_name_H-M   'P 1'
#
loop_
_entity.id
_entity.type
_entity.pdbx_description
1 polymer ?
#
loop_
_entity_poly.entity_id
_entity_poly.type
_entity_poly.pdbx_seq_one_letter_code
_entity_poly.pdbx_strand_id
1 'polypeptide(L)'
;EREREREGGRDATGETEREGERGRQLLPPTSPRFPAMVQSPRDPSAVSSTATAPAPLSPASLRRFLQSGPNLSTSGSPSRVLTPTNTAALCAAVKEASRRGERIVLAAGRHGREWREEGALALDLSCMKRVDVDATRRLVRVQAGTTVGELDAACQPHGLACVTGVSPRLGVVGLSLAGGCGFLSRQYGLAVDNFVSAEVVLADGTAV
;
A
#
# COMPACT_ATOMS: atom_id res chain seq x y z
N GLU A 1 -65.88 59.98 9.27
CA GLU A 1 -65.27 60.53 10.49
C GLU A 1 -63.82 60.08 10.52
N ARG A 2 -62.89 61.06 10.44
CA ARG A 2 -61.46 61.02 10.82
C ARG A 2 -60.55 60.06 10.01
N GLU A 3 -59.80 60.59 9.04
CA GLU A 3 -58.46 61.25 9.17
C GLU A 3 -57.32 60.23 9.00
N ARG A 4 -56.57 60.30 7.87
CA ARG A 4 -55.18 60.84 7.74
C ARG A 4 -54.15 59.71 7.94
N GLU A 5 -53.03 59.58 7.24
CA GLU A 5 -52.23 60.38 6.29
C GLU A 5 -51.30 59.35 5.57
N ARG A 6 -51.10 59.44 4.24
CA ARG A 6 -49.87 59.94 3.54
C ARG A 6 -48.58 59.25 4.03
N GLU A 7 -47.67 58.67 3.25
CA GLU A 7 -46.92 59.08 2.03
C GLU A 7 -46.24 57.79 1.49
N GLY A 8 -45.78 57.61 0.25
CA GLY A 8 -45.52 58.48 -0.89
C GLY A 8 -44.83 57.68 -2.02
N GLY A 9 -44.92 58.21 -3.26
CA GLY A 9 -44.11 57.96 -4.50
C GLY A 9 -43.83 56.51 -4.94
N ARG A 10 -44.28 56.02 -6.12
CA ARG A 10 -43.77 56.32 -7.49
C ARG A 10 -42.23 56.35 -7.53
N ASP A 11 -41.49 55.56 -8.33
CA ASP A 11 -41.70 55.21 -9.74
C ASP A 11 -40.97 53.91 -10.16
N ALA A 12 -41.29 53.47 -11.38
CA ALA A 12 -40.74 52.34 -12.11
C ALA A 12 -39.26 52.46 -12.48
N THR A 13 -38.53 51.34 -12.45
CA THR A 13 -37.38 51.03 -13.33
C THR A 13 -37.22 49.51 -13.40
N GLY A 14 -37.14 48.97 -14.61
CA GLY A 14 -36.83 47.56 -14.85
C GLY A 14 -35.36 47.24 -14.63
N GLU A 15 -35.07 45.96 -14.39
CA GLU A 15 -33.74 45.33 -14.46
C GLU A 15 -34.02 43.81 -14.53
N THR A 16 -33.97 43.21 -15.72
CA THR A 16 -32.83 42.49 -16.31
C THR A 16 -32.42 41.21 -15.57
N GLU A 17 -32.48 40.14 -16.36
CA GLU A 17 -31.96 38.80 -16.17
C GLU A 17 -30.65 38.75 -15.35
N ARG A 18 -30.59 37.83 -14.39
CA ARG A 18 -29.32 37.26 -13.91
C ARG A 18 -29.32 35.76 -14.15
N GLU A 19 -28.76 35.38 -15.29
CA GLU A 19 -28.13 34.08 -15.47
C GLU A 19 -26.99 33.94 -14.45
N GLY A 20 -27.07 32.90 -13.62
CA GLY A 20 -26.05 32.53 -12.65
C GLY A 20 -25.66 31.07 -12.82
N GLU A 21 -24.63 30.84 -13.64
CA GLU A 21 -23.66 29.73 -13.59
C GLU A 21 -24.21 28.30 -13.33
N ARG A 22 -24.82 27.72 -14.37
CA ARG A 22 -24.89 26.26 -14.51
C ARG A 22 -23.61 25.74 -15.16
N GLY A 23 -22.93 24.83 -14.45
CA GLY A 23 -22.10 23.78 -15.06
C GLY A 23 -20.68 24.18 -15.43
N ARG A 24 -19.78 24.27 -14.45
CA ARG A 24 -18.37 23.97 -14.71
C ARG A 24 -18.27 22.49 -15.05
N GLN A 25 -18.26 22.19 -16.34
CA GLN A 25 -17.92 20.89 -16.88
C GLN A 25 -16.53 20.53 -16.35
N LEU A 26 -16.47 19.63 -15.38
CA LEU A 26 -15.23 19.01 -14.92
C LEU A 26 -14.67 18.24 -16.12
N LEU A 27 -13.76 18.88 -16.85
CA LEU A 27 -12.94 18.21 -17.84
C LEU A 27 -12.30 17.00 -17.14
N PRO A 28 -12.30 15.81 -17.76
CA PRO A 28 -11.59 14.67 -17.18
C PRO A 28 -10.14 15.08 -17.00
N PRO A 29 -9.50 14.75 -15.86
CA PRO A 29 -8.07 14.97 -15.74
C PRO A 29 -7.39 14.22 -16.89
N THR A 30 -6.62 14.96 -17.69
CA THR A 30 -5.70 14.36 -18.65
C THR A 30 -4.90 13.29 -17.91
N SER A 31 -4.84 12.08 -18.46
CA SER A 31 -4.14 10.94 -17.87
C SER A 31 -2.81 11.40 -17.27
N PRO A 32 -2.50 11.06 -16.00
CA PRO A 32 -1.27 11.49 -15.39
C PRO A 32 -0.11 11.03 -16.27
N ARG A 33 0.64 11.97 -16.83
CA ARG A 33 1.93 11.67 -17.45
C ARG A 33 2.81 11.16 -16.33
N PHE A 34 3.13 9.87 -16.36
CA PHE A 34 4.04 9.27 -15.40
C PHE A 34 5.33 10.09 -15.39
N PRO A 35 5.78 10.60 -14.22
CA PRO A 35 7.09 11.23 -14.15
C PRO A 35 8.14 10.23 -14.63
N ALA A 36 9.15 10.72 -15.34
CA ALA A 36 10.29 9.91 -15.77
C ALA A 36 10.82 9.12 -14.56
N MET A 37 11.06 7.83 -14.78
CA MET A 37 11.58 6.87 -13.80
C MET A 37 12.70 7.50 -12.97
N VAL A 38 12.40 7.88 -11.73
CA VAL A 38 13.46 8.34 -10.84
C VAL A 38 14.05 7.11 -10.18
N GLN A 39 15.21 6.69 -10.67
CA GLN A 39 16.02 5.68 -10.02
C GLN A 39 16.33 6.12 -8.59
N SER A 40 15.89 5.33 -7.62
CA SER A 40 16.26 5.53 -6.23
C SER A 40 17.70 5.06 -6.03
N PRO A 41 18.58 5.84 -5.40
CA PRO A 41 19.97 5.47 -5.21
C PRO A 41 20.08 4.49 -4.03
N ARG A 42 19.83 3.20 -4.31
CA ARG A 42 20.49 2.12 -3.59
C ARG A 42 20.95 1.11 -4.61
N ASP A 43 22.26 0.93 -4.65
CA ASP A 43 22.91 -0.11 -5.43
C ASP A 43 22.50 -1.48 -4.86
N PRO A 44 21.76 -2.32 -5.60
CA PRO A 44 21.34 -3.64 -5.11
C PRO A 44 22.53 -4.57 -4.84
N SER A 45 23.74 -4.23 -5.32
CA SER A 45 24.97 -4.97 -5.04
C SER A 45 25.48 -4.82 -3.60
N ALA A 46 24.95 -3.87 -2.80
CA ALA A 46 25.42 -3.62 -1.44
C ALA A 46 24.87 -4.61 -0.38
N VAL A 47 24.07 -5.60 -0.78
CA VAL A 47 23.58 -6.64 0.13
C VAL A 47 24.73 -7.58 0.48
N SER A 48 25.42 -7.28 1.59
CA SER A 48 26.58 -8.02 2.11
C SER A 48 26.37 -9.54 2.11
N SER A 49 27.31 -10.27 1.52
CA SER A 49 27.29 -11.73 1.30
C SER A 49 27.36 -12.59 2.57
N THR A 50 27.29 -11.99 3.75
CA THR A 50 27.46 -12.62 5.08
C THR A 50 26.16 -12.74 5.88
N ALA A 51 25.02 -12.35 5.32
CA ALA A 51 23.75 -12.47 6.03
C ALA A 51 23.31 -13.94 6.16
N THR A 52 22.95 -14.33 7.38
CA THR A 52 22.41 -15.66 7.70
C THR A 52 20.89 -15.59 7.71
N ALA A 53 20.23 -16.66 7.25
CA ALA A 53 18.78 -16.80 7.37
C ALA A 53 18.36 -16.73 8.86
N PRO A 54 17.27 -16.04 9.20
CA PRO A 54 16.79 -16.00 10.57
C PRO A 54 16.40 -17.41 11.05
N ALA A 55 16.47 -17.63 12.36
CA ALA A 55 15.99 -18.88 12.95
C ALA A 55 14.47 -19.02 12.74
N PRO A 56 13.96 -20.26 12.55
CA PRO A 56 12.52 -20.48 12.48
C PRO A 56 11.85 -20.17 13.82
N LEU A 57 10.58 -19.79 13.77
CA LEU A 57 9.77 -19.60 14.97
C LEU A 57 9.76 -20.87 15.85
N SER A 58 9.82 -20.68 17.16
CA SER A 58 9.60 -21.76 18.13
C SER A 58 8.21 -22.39 17.94
N PRO A 59 7.98 -23.65 18.34
CA PRO A 59 6.65 -24.27 18.23
C PRO A 59 5.53 -23.46 18.90
N ALA A 60 5.81 -22.82 20.05
CA ALA A 60 4.85 -21.95 20.73
C ALA A 60 4.55 -20.68 19.91
N SER A 61 5.60 -20.05 19.36
CA SER A 61 5.47 -18.87 18.50
C SER A 61 4.75 -19.20 17.20
N LEU A 62 5.01 -20.37 16.60
CA LEU A 62 4.33 -20.85 15.40
C LEU A 62 2.83 -21.07 15.64
N ARG A 63 2.45 -21.69 16.78
CA ARG A 63 1.04 -21.82 17.15
C ARG A 63 0.34 -20.47 17.28
N ARG A 64 0.98 -19.50 17.96
CA ARG A 64 0.45 -18.13 18.08
C ARG A 64 0.34 -17.45 16.72
N PHE A 65 1.34 -17.61 15.86
CA PHE A 65 1.36 -17.10 14.50
C PHE A 65 0.18 -17.65 13.68
N LEU A 66 -0.11 -18.95 13.79
CA LEU A 66 -1.27 -19.62 13.17
C LEU A 66 -2.60 -19.31 13.87
N GLN A 67 -2.61 -18.54 14.95
CA GLN A 67 -3.82 -17.99 15.55
C GLN A 67 -3.92 -16.47 15.28
N SER A 68 -2.90 -15.89 14.66
CA SER A 68 -2.85 -14.48 14.28
C SER A 68 -3.10 -14.33 12.78
N GLY A 69 -4.23 -13.74 12.43
CA GLY A 69 -4.57 -13.45 11.03
C GLY A 69 -6.05 -13.14 10.87
N PRO A 70 -6.43 -12.32 9.88
CA PRO A 70 -7.82 -11.94 9.67
C PRO A 70 -8.71 -13.12 9.21
N ASN A 71 -8.13 -14.15 8.60
CA ASN A 71 -8.87 -15.27 8.00
C ASN A 71 -8.61 -16.60 8.71
N LEU A 72 -9.15 -16.75 9.91
CA LEU A 72 -8.98 -17.96 10.74
C LEU A 72 -9.68 -19.21 10.19
N SER A 73 -10.59 -19.05 9.21
CA SER A 73 -11.23 -20.17 8.50
C SER A 73 -10.31 -20.85 7.48
N THR A 74 -9.09 -20.34 7.26
CA THR A 74 -8.14 -20.93 6.32
C THR A 74 -7.32 -22.02 7.01
N SER A 75 -7.52 -23.27 6.56
CA SER A 75 -6.74 -24.43 6.98
C SER A 75 -5.38 -24.48 6.28
N GLY A 76 -4.41 -25.11 6.93
CA GLY A 76 -3.04 -25.29 6.45
C GLY A 76 -2.01 -24.82 7.47
N SER A 77 -0.91 -25.55 7.56
CA SER A 77 0.22 -25.31 8.45
C SER A 77 1.53 -25.30 7.66
N PRO A 78 2.16 -24.13 7.49
CA PRO A 78 3.55 -24.05 7.04
C PRO A 78 4.44 -24.92 7.95
N SER A 79 5.41 -25.61 7.36
CA SER A 79 6.35 -26.44 8.10
C SER A 79 7.25 -25.60 9.00
N ARG A 80 7.63 -24.41 8.50
CA ARG A 80 8.50 -23.44 9.17
C ARG A 80 8.06 -22.03 8.81
N VAL A 81 8.30 -21.11 9.74
CA VAL A 81 8.11 -19.66 9.53
C VAL A 81 9.42 -18.95 9.82
N LEU A 82 9.89 -18.13 8.89
CA LEU A 82 11.05 -17.26 9.06
C LEU A 82 10.60 -15.79 9.06
N THR A 83 11.14 -14.99 9.97
CA THR A 83 10.83 -13.55 10.10
C THR A 83 12.04 -12.69 9.73
N PRO A 84 12.35 -12.50 8.43
CA PRO A 84 13.42 -11.59 8.02
C PRO A 84 13.08 -10.14 8.39
N THR A 85 14.09 -9.37 8.78
CA THR A 85 13.93 -7.96 9.21
C THR A 85 14.50 -6.96 8.20
N ASN A 86 15.23 -7.43 7.19
CA ASN A 86 15.84 -6.61 6.14
C ASN A 86 16.07 -7.45 4.86
N THR A 87 16.44 -6.80 3.76
CA THR A 87 16.69 -7.46 2.45
C THR A 87 17.74 -8.56 2.57
N ALA A 88 18.85 -8.34 3.30
CA ALA A 88 19.92 -9.33 3.40
C ALA A 88 19.46 -10.63 4.08
N ALA A 89 18.69 -10.52 5.17
CA ALA A 89 18.08 -11.65 5.85
C ALA A 89 17.03 -12.35 4.96
N LEU A 90 16.29 -11.61 4.14
CA LEU A 90 15.35 -12.16 3.17
C LEU A 90 16.07 -12.94 2.06
N CYS A 91 17.12 -12.38 1.47
CA CYS A 91 17.99 -13.06 0.51
C CYS A 91 18.54 -14.37 1.07
N ALA A 92 19.05 -14.35 2.30
CA ALA A 92 19.56 -15.54 2.97
C ALA A 92 18.46 -16.59 3.22
N ALA A 93 17.25 -16.17 3.60
CA ALA A 93 16.10 -17.05 3.77
C ALA A 93 15.69 -17.72 2.46
N VAL A 94 15.66 -16.97 1.35
CA VAL A 94 15.33 -17.51 0.01
C VAL A 94 16.39 -18.52 -0.44
N LYS A 95 17.67 -18.23 -0.25
CA LYS A 95 18.77 -19.16 -0.55
C LYS A 95 18.65 -20.47 0.24
N GLU A 96 18.37 -20.37 1.53
CA GLU A 96 18.21 -21.55 2.38
C GLU A 96 16.98 -22.39 1.98
N ALA A 97 15.87 -21.74 1.63
CA ALA A 97 14.67 -22.41 1.13
C ALA A 97 14.94 -23.16 -0.18
N SER A 98 15.63 -22.49 -1.12
CA SER A 98 16.05 -23.06 -2.40
C SER A 98 16.95 -24.28 -2.21
N ARG A 99 17.95 -24.20 -1.32
CA ARG A 99 18.84 -25.32 -0.95
C ARG A 99 18.08 -26.52 -0.36
N ARG A 100 16.97 -26.27 0.34
CA ARG A 100 16.12 -27.30 0.94
C ARG A 100 15.02 -27.82 0.00
N GLY A 101 14.82 -27.20 -1.17
CA GLY A 101 13.69 -27.50 -2.04
C GLY A 101 12.34 -27.14 -1.40
N GLU A 102 12.31 -26.19 -0.47
CA GLU A 102 11.09 -25.76 0.20
C GLU A 102 10.30 -24.81 -0.71
N ARG A 103 8.99 -25.03 -0.85
CA ARG A 103 8.10 -24.05 -1.45
C ARG A 103 8.00 -22.84 -0.54
N ILE A 104 8.12 -21.64 -1.10
CA ILE A 104 8.02 -20.38 -0.37
C ILE A 104 6.60 -19.81 -0.49
N VAL A 105 6.04 -19.39 0.64
CA VAL A 105 4.84 -18.54 0.69
C VAL A 105 5.12 -17.28 1.50
N LEU A 106 4.47 -16.17 1.16
CA LEU A 106 4.71 -14.86 1.81
C LEU A 106 3.60 -14.54 2.81
N ALA A 107 3.98 -14.19 4.03
CA ALA A 107 3.09 -13.76 5.09
C ALA A 107 3.36 -12.28 5.44
N ALA A 108 2.77 -11.35 4.68
CA ALA A 108 2.80 -9.91 4.98
C ALA A 108 1.52 -9.47 5.73
N GLY A 109 0.55 -8.88 5.01
CA GLY A 109 -0.76 -8.49 5.58
C GLY A 109 -1.71 -9.65 5.86
N ARG A 110 -1.37 -10.89 5.43
CA ARG A 110 -2.08 -12.15 5.75
C ARG A 110 -3.58 -12.20 5.45
N HIS A 111 -4.03 -11.37 4.53
CA HIS A 111 -5.41 -11.38 4.02
C HIS A 111 -5.63 -12.43 2.92
N GLY A 112 -4.57 -12.87 2.24
CA GLY A 112 -4.62 -14.03 1.35
C GLY A 112 -4.71 -15.34 2.13
N ARG A 113 -4.99 -16.44 1.42
CA ARG A 113 -5.00 -17.81 2.01
C ARG A 113 -3.65 -18.52 1.84
N GLU A 114 -2.84 -18.03 0.91
CA GLU A 114 -1.62 -18.66 0.39
C GLU A 114 -0.53 -18.76 1.45
N TRP A 115 -0.48 -17.82 2.40
CA TRP A 115 0.53 -17.80 3.47
C TRP A 115 0.46 -19.00 4.43
N ARG A 116 -0.62 -19.80 4.36
CA ARG A 116 -0.84 -21.00 5.17
C ARG A 116 -0.63 -22.30 4.42
N GLU A 117 -0.02 -22.29 3.25
CA GLU A 117 0.17 -23.51 2.48
C GLU A 117 0.85 -24.61 3.32
N GLU A 118 0.26 -25.80 3.30
CA GLU A 118 0.71 -26.94 4.10
C GLU A 118 2.12 -27.36 3.70
N GLY A 119 3.01 -27.52 4.68
CA GLY A 119 4.38 -27.95 4.46
C GLY A 119 5.32 -26.90 3.85
N ALA A 120 4.80 -25.75 3.41
CA ALA A 120 5.62 -24.67 2.85
C ALA A 120 6.46 -23.94 3.91
N LEU A 121 7.48 -23.23 3.45
CA LEU A 121 8.19 -22.22 4.21
C LEU A 121 7.44 -20.90 4.10
N ALA A 122 6.91 -20.40 5.21
CA ALA A 122 6.32 -19.07 5.26
C ALA A 122 7.38 -18.01 5.62
N LEU A 123 7.56 -17.03 4.73
CA LEU A 123 8.38 -15.84 5.01
C LEU A 123 7.48 -14.73 5.55
N ASP A 124 7.57 -14.49 6.85
CA ASP A 124 6.84 -13.45 7.56
C ASP A 124 7.55 -12.10 7.43
N LEU A 125 7.01 -11.26 6.56
CA LEU A 125 7.58 -9.95 6.27
C LEU A 125 7.07 -8.88 7.23
N SER A 126 6.28 -9.24 8.26
CA SER A 126 5.66 -8.28 9.18
C SER A 126 6.66 -7.43 9.98
N CYS A 127 7.95 -7.79 10.02
CA CYS A 127 9.00 -6.95 10.61
C CYS A 127 9.64 -5.95 9.62
N MET A 128 9.40 -6.09 8.32
CA MET A 128 9.91 -5.19 7.28
C MET A 128 8.89 -4.07 7.04
N LYS A 129 8.91 -3.05 7.91
CA LYS A 129 7.86 -2.01 8.02
C LYS A 129 8.32 -0.58 7.68
N ARG A 130 9.56 -0.39 7.22
CA ARG A 130 10.07 0.94 6.93
C ARG A 130 9.25 1.63 5.83
N VAL A 131 8.91 2.90 6.07
CA VAL A 131 8.25 3.80 5.12
C VAL A 131 9.05 5.09 5.04
N ASP A 132 9.51 5.43 3.84
CA ASP A 132 10.19 6.71 3.56
C ASP A 132 9.34 7.52 2.58
N VAL A 133 8.89 8.70 3.00
CA VAL A 133 8.07 9.61 2.19
C VAL A 133 8.94 10.73 1.62
N ASP A 134 8.95 10.86 0.29
CA ASP A 134 9.53 11.98 -0.44
C ASP A 134 8.40 12.94 -0.82
N ALA A 135 8.14 13.92 0.04
CA ALA A 135 7.04 14.86 -0.15
C ALA A 135 7.23 15.76 -1.39
N THR A 136 8.48 16.09 -1.72
CA THR A 136 8.82 16.94 -2.87
C THR A 136 8.51 16.23 -4.17
N ARG A 137 8.93 14.96 -4.29
CA ARG A 137 8.68 14.15 -5.49
C ARG A 137 7.34 13.43 -5.46
N ARG A 138 6.61 13.52 -4.35
CA ARG A 138 5.32 12.85 -4.10
C ARG A 138 5.43 11.34 -4.29
N LEU A 139 6.51 10.75 -3.80
CA LEU A 139 6.76 9.31 -3.84
C LEU A 139 6.87 8.77 -2.42
N VAL A 140 6.52 7.50 -2.28
CA VAL A 140 6.70 6.77 -1.03
C VAL A 140 7.40 5.45 -1.33
N ARG A 141 8.39 5.12 -0.51
CA ARG A 141 9.05 3.81 -0.51
C ARG A 141 8.58 3.06 0.71
N VAL A 142 8.05 1.87 0.51
CA VAL A 142 7.57 0.98 1.58
C VAL A 142 8.32 -0.34 1.54
N GLN A 143 8.51 -0.94 2.69
CA GLN A 143 8.93 -2.33 2.78
C GLN A 143 7.75 -3.29 2.63
N ALA A 144 8.06 -4.54 2.26
CA ALA A 144 7.06 -5.54 1.88
C ALA A 144 6.05 -5.91 2.98
N GLY A 145 6.40 -5.67 4.25
CA GLY A 145 5.52 -5.91 5.38
C GLY A 145 4.50 -4.81 5.64
N THR A 146 4.70 -3.60 5.10
CA THR A 146 3.91 -2.41 5.43
C THR A 146 2.41 -2.62 5.12
N THR A 147 1.55 -2.24 6.05
CA THR A 147 0.08 -2.24 5.86
C THR A 147 -0.40 -0.90 5.32
N VAL A 148 -1.60 -0.88 4.74
CA VAL A 148 -2.24 0.34 4.25
C VAL A 148 -2.36 1.38 5.35
N GLY A 149 -2.75 0.99 6.57
CA GLY A 149 -2.87 1.93 7.69
C GLY A 149 -1.53 2.55 8.11
N GLU A 150 -0.43 1.80 8.07
CA GLU A 150 0.91 2.31 8.34
C GLU A 150 1.38 3.27 7.25
N LEU A 151 1.08 2.95 5.98
CA LEU A 151 1.36 3.81 4.84
C LEU A 151 0.59 5.14 4.93
N ASP A 152 -0.72 5.07 5.18
CA ASP A 152 -1.57 6.25 5.30
C ASP A 152 -1.09 7.15 6.45
N ALA A 153 -0.76 6.55 7.61
CA ALA A 153 -0.23 7.30 8.76
C ALA A 153 1.10 8.00 8.45
N ALA A 154 1.97 7.39 7.64
CA ALA A 154 3.24 7.99 7.24
C ALA A 154 3.05 9.12 6.21
N CYS A 155 2.08 9.01 5.30
CA CYS A 155 1.82 10.01 4.26
C CYS A 155 0.99 11.21 4.77
N GLN A 156 0.14 11.01 5.77
CA GLN A 156 -0.75 12.03 6.36
C GLN A 156 -0.04 13.34 6.74
N PRO A 157 1.09 13.35 7.48
CA PRO A 157 1.80 14.58 7.84
C PRO A 157 2.29 15.41 6.65
N HIS A 158 2.44 14.79 5.48
CA HIS A 158 2.89 15.44 4.26
C HIS A 158 1.74 15.90 3.36
N GLY A 159 0.49 15.71 3.78
CA GLY A 159 -0.69 16.00 2.96
C GLY A 159 -0.79 15.10 1.71
N LEU A 160 -0.19 13.90 1.76
CA LEU A 160 -0.19 12.94 0.67
C LEU A 160 -1.11 11.77 0.97
N ALA A 161 -1.65 11.17 -0.09
CA ALA A 161 -2.42 9.93 -0.04
C ALA A 161 -1.98 9.01 -1.17
N CYS A 162 -1.99 7.70 -0.92
CA CYS A 162 -1.62 6.69 -1.91
C CYS A 162 -2.86 5.95 -2.40
N VAL A 163 -2.84 5.53 -3.66
CA VAL A 163 -3.88 4.65 -4.21
C VAL A 163 -3.69 3.25 -3.62
N THR A 164 -4.58 2.86 -2.71
CA THR A 164 -4.53 1.58 -1.99
C THR A 164 -5.94 0.95 -1.94
N GLY A 165 -6.17 0.05 -0.99
CA GLY A 165 -7.43 -0.65 -0.77
C GLY A 165 -8.18 -0.05 0.42
N VAL A 166 -9.41 -0.49 0.63
CA VAL A 166 -10.31 0.13 1.64
C VAL A 166 -10.00 -0.24 3.09
N SER A 167 -9.20 -1.28 3.35
CA SER A 167 -8.92 -1.77 4.70
C SER A 167 -7.49 -1.46 5.14
N PRO A 168 -7.30 -0.85 6.34
CA PRO A 168 -5.97 -0.49 6.83
C PRO A 168 -5.10 -1.70 7.19
N ARG A 169 -5.68 -2.91 7.28
CA ARG A 169 -4.95 -4.15 7.61
C ARG A 169 -4.35 -4.84 6.39
N LEU A 170 -4.73 -4.44 5.18
CA LEU A 170 -4.19 -5.00 3.94
C LEU A 170 -2.69 -4.71 3.86
N GLY A 171 -1.91 -5.70 3.43
CA GLY A 171 -0.50 -5.48 3.10
C GLY A 171 -0.39 -4.73 1.79
N VAL A 172 0.39 -3.65 1.75
CA VAL A 172 0.49 -2.76 0.59
C VAL A 172 0.97 -3.53 -0.65
N VAL A 173 2.08 -4.27 -0.52
CA VAL A 173 2.67 -4.98 -1.67
C VAL A 173 1.74 -6.05 -2.23
N GLY A 174 1.19 -6.92 -1.38
CA GLY A 174 0.29 -7.98 -1.83
C GLY A 174 -1.00 -7.46 -2.48
N LEU A 175 -1.58 -6.40 -1.92
CA LEU A 175 -2.72 -5.71 -2.51
C LEU A 175 -2.39 -5.13 -3.89
N SER A 176 -1.29 -4.37 -3.99
CA SER A 176 -0.97 -3.65 -5.20
C SER A 176 -0.53 -4.60 -6.33
N LEU A 177 0.17 -5.71 -6.02
CA LEU A 177 0.50 -6.71 -7.04
C LEU A 177 -0.74 -7.47 -7.57
N ALA A 178 -1.83 -7.51 -6.81
CA ALA A 178 -3.11 -8.06 -7.23
C ALA A 178 -4.01 -7.03 -7.95
N GLY A 179 -3.47 -5.88 -8.36
CA GLY A 179 -4.23 -4.75 -8.90
C GLY A 179 -4.55 -3.73 -7.80
N GLY A 180 -5.43 -4.11 -6.87
CA GLY A 180 -5.81 -3.31 -5.71
C GLY A 180 -6.74 -2.14 -6.06
N CYS A 181 -7.93 -2.13 -5.43
CA CYS A 181 -8.95 -1.11 -5.66
C CYS A 181 -9.43 -0.51 -4.32
N GLY A 182 -9.60 0.81 -4.29
CA GLY A 182 -10.03 1.55 -3.11
C GLY A 182 -10.63 2.91 -3.45
N PHE A 183 -10.71 3.78 -2.45
CA PHE A 183 -11.43 5.07 -2.53
C PHE A 183 -10.91 5.98 -3.65
N LEU A 184 -9.61 5.96 -3.90
CA LEU A 184 -8.95 6.81 -4.88
C LEU A 184 -8.98 6.22 -6.31
N SER A 185 -9.43 4.97 -6.47
CA SER A 185 -9.24 4.25 -7.73
C SER A 185 -10.04 4.80 -8.91
N ARG A 186 -11.19 5.41 -8.66
CA ARG A 186 -11.98 6.06 -9.72
C ARG A 186 -11.26 7.22 -10.40
N GLN A 187 -10.38 7.90 -9.67
CA GLN A 187 -9.68 9.08 -10.17
C GLN A 187 -8.25 8.76 -10.62
N TYR A 188 -7.59 7.81 -9.96
CA TYR A 188 -6.15 7.56 -10.13
C TYR A 188 -5.80 6.12 -10.56
N GLY A 189 -6.79 5.30 -10.95
CA GLY A 189 -6.58 3.92 -11.39
C GLY A 189 -6.41 2.93 -10.24
N LEU A 190 -5.95 1.72 -10.53
CA LEU A 190 -5.66 0.70 -9.53
C LEU A 190 -4.37 1.01 -8.77
N ALA A 191 -4.18 0.39 -7.61
CA ALA A 191 -2.94 0.54 -6.85
C ALA A 191 -1.71 0.10 -7.68
N VAL A 192 -1.86 -0.91 -8.54
CA VAL A 192 -0.82 -1.37 -9.46
C VAL A 192 -0.40 -0.30 -10.47
N ASP A 193 -1.35 0.52 -10.93
CA ASP A 193 -1.11 1.56 -11.94
C ASP A 193 -0.25 2.71 -11.39
N ASN A 194 -0.02 2.74 -10.07
CA ASN A 194 0.72 3.77 -9.37
C ASN A 194 2.11 3.32 -8.89
N PHE A 195 2.56 2.10 -9.24
CA PHE A 195 3.92 1.66 -8.95
C PHE A 195 4.96 2.38 -9.80
N VAL A 196 6.04 2.82 -9.16
CA VAL A 196 7.19 3.43 -9.87
C VAL A 196 8.35 2.44 -10.03
N SER A 197 8.67 1.69 -8.99
CA SER A 197 9.78 0.73 -8.97
C SER A 197 9.61 -0.25 -7.82
N ALA A 198 10.25 -1.42 -7.91
CA ALA A 198 10.35 -2.37 -6.81
C ALA A 198 11.81 -2.86 -6.68
N GLU A 199 12.18 -3.26 -5.47
CA GLU A 199 13.37 -4.07 -5.18
C GLU A 199 12.88 -5.51 -4.99
N VAL A 200 13.43 -6.45 -5.75
CA VAL A 200 12.93 -7.83 -5.84
C VAL A 200 14.03 -8.81 -5.46
N VAL A 201 13.73 -9.75 -4.57
CA VAL A 201 14.61 -10.89 -4.28
C VAL A 201 14.23 -12.05 -5.18
N LEU A 202 15.17 -12.48 -6.03
CA LEU A 202 15.03 -13.58 -6.97
C LEU A 202 15.18 -14.95 -6.27
N ALA A 203 14.85 -16.02 -6.98
CA ALA A 203 14.89 -17.39 -6.44
C ALA A 203 16.30 -17.89 -6.08
N ASP A 204 17.34 -17.30 -6.66
CA ASP A 204 18.75 -17.52 -6.29
C ASP A 204 19.19 -16.67 -5.08
N GLY A 205 18.29 -15.83 -4.56
CA GLY A 205 18.50 -14.89 -3.47
C GLY A 205 19.27 -13.63 -3.85
N THR A 206 19.43 -13.33 -5.14
CA THR A 206 19.95 -12.04 -5.62
C THR A 206 18.86 -10.97 -5.50
N ALA A 207 19.22 -9.77 -5.05
CA ALA A 207 18.32 -8.61 -5.05
C ALA A 207 18.52 -7.78 -6.33
N VAL A 208 17.43 -7.33 -6.96
CA VAL A 208 17.43 -6.49 -8.18
C VAL A 208 16.48 -5.32 -8.07
#